data_AF-S4PUK0-F1
#
_entry.id   AF-S4PUK0-F1
#
_cell.length_a   1.000
_cell.length_b   1.000
_cell.length_c   1.000
_cell.angle_alpha   90.00
_cell.angle_beta   90.00
_cell.angle_gamma   90.00
#
_symmetry.space_group_name_H-M   'P 1'
#
loop_
_entity.id
_entity.type
_entity.pdbx_description
1 polymer ?
#
loop_
_entity_poly.entity_id
_entity_poly.type
_entity_poly.pdbx_seq_one_letter_code
_entity_poly.pdbx_strand_id
1 'polypeptide(L)' 'MFSAPWCRHCKEFQPIWSELAELVNTQDSKFAIAQVDCTKHSKLCHENDITGYPSLLYFHKNSFSPVEYKGTRD' A
#
# COMPACT_ATOMS: atom_id res chain seq x y z
N MET A 1 0.56 0.48 0.24
CA MET A 1 -0.51 1.11 -0.56
C MET A 1 -0.11 1.18 -2.02
N PHE A 2 -0.90 0.56 -2.89
CA PHE A 2 -0.83 0.78 -4.33
C PHE A 2 -1.67 2.01 -4.69
N SER A 3 -1.09 2.95 -5.43
CA SER A 3 -1.63 4.30 -5.61
C SER A 3 -1.39 4.86 -7.01
N ALA A 4 -2.10 5.93 -7.35
CA ALA A 4 -1.89 6.73 -8.56
C ALA A 4 -1.99 8.24 -8.24
N PRO A 5 -1.23 9.12 -8.93
CA PRO A 5 -1.14 10.55 -8.62
C PRO A 5 -2.41 11.35 -8.97
N TRP A 6 -3.32 10.79 -9.75
CA TRP A 6 -4.60 11.40 -10.11
C TRP A 6 -5.78 10.89 -9.24
N CYS A 7 -5.54 9.88 -8.41
CA CYS A 7 -6.56 9.28 -7.54
C CYS A 7 -6.85 10.17 -6.33
N ARG A 8 -8.06 10.74 -6.26
CA ARG A 8 -8.49 11.60 -5.14
C ARG A 8 -8.44 10.87 -3.79
N HIS A 9 -9.01 9.68 -3.69
CA HIS A 9 -9.01 8.88 -2.45
C HIS A 9 -7.60 8.53 -1.97
N CYS A 10 -6.65 8.35 -2.90
CA CYS A 10 -5.26 8.10 -2.58
C CYS A 10 -4.62 9.32 -1.93
N LYS A 11 -4.91 10.53 -2.44
CA LYS A 11 -4.42 11.79 -1.88
C LYS A 11 -5.03 12.07 -0.51
N GLU A 12 -6.33 11.81 -0.34
CA GLU A 12 -7.02 11.97 0.94
C GLU A 12 -6.45 11.03 2.01
N PHE A 13 -6.11 9.79 1.64
CA PHE A 13 -5.54 8.80 2.57
C PHE A 13 -4.02 8.94 2.80
N GLN A 14 -3.31 9.68 1.94
CA GLN A 14 -1.85 9.79 1.99
C GLN A 14 -1.29 10.34 3.31
N PRO A 15 -1.87 11.37 3.96
CA PRO A 15 -1.36 11.86 5.24
C PRO A 15 -1.36 10.79 6.33
N ILE A 16 -2.48 10.06 6.46
CA ILE A 16 -2.64 8.97 7.44
C ILE A 16 -1.64 7.84 7.15
N TRP A 17 -1.48 7.48 5.87
CA TRP A 17 -0.54 6.43 5.47
C TRP A 17 0.92 6.81 5.77
N SER A 18 1.29 8.08 5.57
CA SER A 18 2.63 8.59 5.89
C SER A 18 2.88 8.61 7.40
N GLU A 19 1.94 9.11 8.20
CA GLU A 19 2.04 9.09 9.66
C GLU A 19 2.21 7.66 10.20
N LEU A 20 1.41 6.72 9.69
CA LEU A 20 1.55 5.30 10.03
C LEU A 20 2.94 4.76 9.67
N ALA A 21 3.48 5.12 8.51
CA ALA A 21 4.81 4.71 8.09
C ALA A 21 5.91 5.29 8.99
N GLU A 22 5.78 6.54 9.42
CA GLU A 22 6.72 7.18 10.36
C GLU A 22 6.72 6.49 11.74
N LEU A 23 5.55 6.11 12.24
CA LEU A 23 5.41 5.41 13.51
C LEU A 23 5.93 3.97 13.45
N VAL A 24 5.74 3.29 12.31
CA VAL A 24 6.00 1.86 12.18
C VAL A 24 7.37 1.56 11.59
N ASN A 25 7.94 2.34 10.68
CA ASN A 25 9.17 1.99 9.99
C ASN A 25 10.44 2.34 10.79
N THR A 26 10.53 1.81 12.01
CA THR A 26 11.70 1.91 12.90
C THR A 26 12.69 0.76 12.65
N GLN A 27 13.91 0.85 13.22
CA GLN A 27 14.94 -0.19 13.04
C GLN A 27 14.54 -1.56 13.58
N ASP A 28 13.73 -1.61 14.64
CA ASP A 28 13.34 -2.86 15.33
C ASP A 28 12.00 -3.44 14.82
N SER A 29 11.46 -2.89 13.74
CA SER A 29 10.12 -3.20 13.28
C SER A 29 10.02 -4.57 12.61
N LYS A 30 9.01 -5.34 13.03
CA LYS A 30 8.71 -6.67 12.46
C LYS A 30 7.96 -6.62 11.13
N PHE A 31 7.44 -5.45 10.77
CA PHE A 31 6.74 -5.20 9.53
C PHE A 31 7.04 -3.78 9.05
N ALA A 32 6.84 -3.54 7.77
CA ALA A 32 7.07 -2.26 7.15
C ALA A 32 5.82 -1.80 6.39
N ILE A 33 5.64 -0.48 6.37
CA ILE A 33 4.61 0.21 5.60
C ILE A 33 5.27 0.80 4.37
N ALA A 34 4.74 0.48 3.19
CA ALA A 34 5.29 0.92 1.92
C ALA A 34 4.21 1.47 1.00
N GLN A 35 4.60 2.30 0.04
CA GLN A 35 3.74 2.82 -1.03
C GLN A 35 4.36 2.52 -2.39
N VAL A 36 3.50 2.18 -3.36
CA VAL A 36 3.86 1.95 -4.75
C VAL A 36 3.03 2.91 -5.63
N ASP A 37 3.72 3.66 -6.49
CA ASP A 37 3.09 4.45 -7.55
C ASP A 37 2.95 3.58 -8.80
N CYS A 38 1.71 3.16 -9.09
CA CYS A 38 1.41 2.29 -10.22
C CYS A 38 1.51 2.96 -11.57
N THR A 39 1.61 4.30 -11.62
CA THR A 39 1.92 5.00 -12.88
C THR A 39 3.39 4.89 -13.27
N LYS A 40 4.27 4.65 -12.28
CA LYS A 40 5.70 4.41 -12.49
C LYS A 40 6.06 2.92 -12.51
N HIS A 41 5.33 2.11 -11.74
CA HIS A 41 5.58 0.67 -11.55
C HIS A 41 4.41 -0.19 -12.01
N SER A 42 3.92 0.03 -13.24
CA SER A 42 2.72 -0.63 -13.78
C SER A 42 2.81 -2.15 -13.78
N LYS A 43 3.98 -2.72 -14.12
CA LYS A 43 4.21 -4.18 -14.11
C LYS A 43 3.97 -4.78 -12.72
N LEU A 44 4.54 -4.17 -11.67
CA LEU A 44 4.38 -4.64 -10.30
C LEU A 44 2.91 -4.62 -9.85
N CYS A 45 2.17 -3.59 -10.24
CA CYS A 45 0.76 -3.48 -9.90
C CYS A 45 -0.10 -4.50 -10.66
N HIS A 46 0.24 -4.79 -11.93
CA HIS A 46 -0.42 -5.82 -12.71
C HIS A 46 -0.17 -7.22 -12.13
N GLU A 47 1.07 -7.54 -11.75
CA GLU A 47 1.43 -8.82 -11.11
C GLU A 47 0.75 -9.04 -9.76
N ASN A 48 0.25 -7.98 -9.12
CA ASN A 48 -0.48 -8.03 -7.86
C ASN A 48 -1.99 -7.81 -8.04
N ASP A 49 -2.51 -7.96 -9.27
CA ASP A 49 -3.93 -7.84 -9.60
C ASP A 49 -4.60 -6.55 -9.12
N ILE A 50 -3.86 -5.44 -9.13
CA ILE A 50 -4.37 -4.13 -8.72
C ILE A 50 -5.28 -3.57 -9.80
N THR A 51 -6.58 -3.60 -9.56
CA THR A 51 -7.62 -3.10 -10.48
C THR A 51 -8.22 -1.74 -10.08
N GLY A 52 -7.91 -1.26 -8.88
CA GLY A 52 -8.41 -0.01 -8.34
C GLY A 52 -7.45 0.63 -7.35
N TYR A 53 -7.69 1.90 -7.01
CA TYR A 53 -6.85 2.65 -6.08
C TYR A 53 -7.69 3.41 -5.04
N PRO A 54 -7.21 3.53 -3.79
CA PRO A 54 -6.02 2.86 -3.25
C PRO A 54 -6.31 1.39 -2.89
N SER A 55 -5.40 0.49 -3.25
CA SER A 55 -5.42 -0.92 -2.81
C SER A 55 -4.35 -1.18 -1.75
N LEU A 56 -4.72 -1.89 -0.69
CA LEU A 56 -3.87 -2.22 0.43
C LEU A 56 -3.66 -3.74 0.45
N LEU A 57 -2.43 -4.16 0.21
CA LEU A 57 -2.05 -5.57 0.26
C LEU A 57 -1.06 -5.79 1.40
N TYR A 58 -1.28 -6.86 2.16
CA TYR A 58 -0.37 -7.32 3.18
C TYR A 58 0.43 -8.53 2.67
N PHE A 59 1.75 -8.38 2.68
CA PHE A 59 2.70 -9.40 2.24
C PHE A 59 3.28 -10.12 3.46
N HIS A 60 2.89 -11.38 3.66
CA HIS A 60 3.48 -12.21 4.69
C HIS A 60 4.83 -12.75 4.23
N LYS A 61 5.83 -12.76 5.12
CA LYS A 61 7.16 -13.32 4.83
C LYS A 61 7.15 -14.77 4.33
N ASN A 62 6.13 -15.55 4.72
CA ASN A 62 6.02 -16.98 4.42
C ASN A 62 4.92 -17.30 3.39
N SER A 63 4.37 -16.29 2.70
CA SER A 63 3.34 -16.48 1.66
C SER A 63 3.72 -15.73 0.40
N PHE A 64 3.54 -16.35 -0.75
CA PHE A 64 3.66 -15.69 -2.06
C PHE A 64 2.38 -14.97 -2.47
N SER A 65 1.26 -15.25 -1.81
CA SER A 65 -0.02 -14.61 -2.07
C SER A 65 -0.27 -13.52 -1.03
N PRO A 66 -0.36 -12.24 -1.44
CA PRO A 66 -0.73 -11.16 -0.54
C PRO A 66 -2.20 -11.24 -0.15
N VAL A 67 -2.52 -10.70 1.02
CA VAL A 67 -3.90 -10.58 1.51
C VAL A 67 -4.37 -9.15 1.31
N GLU A 68 -5.52 -8.97 0.64
CA GLU A 68 -6.13 -7.66 0.48
C GLU A 68 -6.82 -7.20 1.76
N TYR A 69 -6.51 -5.99 2.20
CA TYR A 69 -7.22 -5.33 3.29
C TYR A 69 -8.50 -4.67 2.77
N LYS A 70 -9.64 -5.11 3.31
CA LYS A 70 -11.00 -4.67 2.93
C LYS A 70 -11.70 -3.83 3.99
N GLY A 71 -11.00 -3.43 5.05
CA GLY A 71 -11.55 -2.61 6.13
C GLY A 71 -11.68 -1.13 5.78
N THR A 72 -12.15 -0.35 6.76
CA THR A 72 -12.25 1.11 6.65
C THR A 72 -10.86 1.76 6.60
N ARG A 73 -10.81 2.97 6.06
CA ARG A 73 -9.58 3.75 5.79
C ARG A 73 -9.60 5.09 6.53
N ASP A 74 -10.29 5.12 7.68
CA ASP A 74 -10.55 6.30 8.50
C ASP A 74 -9.40 6.61 9.46
#